data_AF-A0A375FHX9-F1
#
_entry.id   AF-A0A375FHX9-F1
#
_cell.length_a   1.000
_cell.length_b   1.000
_cell.length_c   1.000
_cell.angle_alpha   90.00
_cell.angle_beta   90.00
_cell.angle_gamma   90.00
#
_symmetry.space_group_name_H-M   'P 1'
#
loop_
_entity.id
_entity.type
_entity.pdbx_description
1 polymer ?
#
loop_
_entity_poly.entity_id
_entity_poly.type
_entity_poly.pdbx_seq_one_letter_code
_entity_poly.pdbx_strand_id
1 'polypeptide(L)' 'MTQISREDFEAQIRRAGLVLSLSKIEELYEVWGLVEPMLDSLRNPERDRSAEASHIFRAGFYLKPFTEKEFF' A
#
# COMPACT_ATOMS: atom_id res chain seq x y z
N MET A 1 2.13 21.01 -7.37
CA MET A 1 2.62 19.80 -6.72
C MET A 1 3.82 19.31 -7.50
N THR A 2 4.89 18.94 -6.81
CA THR A 2 6.12 18.45 -7.42
C THR A 2 5.99 16.95 -7.59
N GLN A 3 5.93 16.50 -8.84
CA GLN A 3 6.08 15.10 -9.21
C GLN A 3 7.35 14.55 -8.54
N ILE A 4 7.28 13.35 -7.96
CA ILE A 4 8.46 12.72 -7.35
C ILE A 4 9.57 12.63 -8.40
N SER A 5 10.82 12.92 -8.00
CA SER A 5 11.93 12.73 -8.93
C SER A 5 12.12 11.24 -9.23
N ARG A 6 12.67 10.92 -10.41
CA ARG A 6 13.02 9.55 -10.78
C ARG A 6 13.93 8.88 -9.74
N GLU A 7 14.88 9.65 -9.20
CA GLU A 7 15.84 9.19 -8.18
C GLU A 7 15.15 8.87 -6.85
N ASP A 8 14.22 9.72 -6.42
CA ASP A 8 13.43 9.49 -5.21
C ASP A 8 12.49 8.30 -5.37
N PHE A 9 11.90 8.12 -6.56
CA PHE A 9 11.07 6.97 -6.88
C PHE A 9 11.89 5.67 -6.79
N GLU A 10 13.05 5.62 -7.42
CA GLU A 10 13.97 4.48 -7.34
C GLU A 10 14.37 4.19 -5.88
N ALA A 11 14.65 5.22 -5.08
CA ALA A 11 14.94 5.05 -3.65
C ALA A 11 13.75 4.46 -2.87
N GLN A 12 12.50 4.80 -3.22
CA GLN A 12 11.31 4.19 -2.62
C GLN A 12 11.16 2.71 -3.00
N ILE A 13 11.37 2.34 -4.26
CA ILE A 13 11.35 0.94 -4.71
C ILE A 13 12.36 0.11 -3.91
N ARG A 14 13.58 0.62 -3.73
CA ARG A 14 14.62 -0.06 -2.93
C ARG A 14 14.22 -0.18 -1.45
N ARG A 15 13.64 0.87 -0.85
CA ARG A 15 13.14 0.82 0.54
C ARG A 15 12.00 -0.17 0.74
N ALA A 16 11.18 -0.37 -0.29
CA ALA A 16 10.14 -1.40 -0.30
C ALA A 16 10.70 -2.83 -0.41
N GLY A 17 12.02 -2.99 -0.54
CA GLY A 17 12.66 -4.30 -0.70
C GLY A 17 12.43 -4.94 -2.07
N LEU A 18 11.97 -4.15 -3.06
CA LEU A 18 11.70 -4.64 -4.41
C LEU A 18 13.00 -4.66 -5.21
N VAL A 19 13.37 -5.85 -5.69
CA VAL A 19 14.53 -6.04 -6.58
C VAL A 19 14.03 -6.05 -8.02
N LEU A 20 14.14 -4.90 -8.69
CA LEU A 20 13.67 -4.70 -10.07
C LEU A 20 14.85 -4.34 -10.98
N SER A 21 14.75 -4.72 -12.26
CA SER A 21 15.66 -4.22 -13.28
C SER A 21 15.44 -2.73 -13.51
N LEU A 22 16.48 -2.03 -14.00
CA LEU A 22 16.37 -0.62 -14.36
C LEU A 22 15.22 -0.36 -15.36
N SER A 23 15.07 -1.23 -16.36
CA SER A 23 13.98 -1.13 -17.34
C SER A 23 12.59 -1.20 -16.70
N LYS A 24 12.41 -2.01 -15.66
CA LYS A 24 11.13 -2.13 -14.95
C LYS A 24 10.88 -0.92 -14.04
N ILE A 25 11.93 -0.33 -13.49
CA ILE A 25 11.81 0.91 -12.70
C ILE A 25 11.35 2.06 -13.59
N GLU A 26 11.90 2.21 -14.80
CA GLU A 26 11.47 3.23 -15.75
C GLU A 26 10.00 3.05 -16.17
N GLU A 27 9.60 1.83 -16.53
CA GLU A 27 8.21 1.53 -16.89
C GLU A 27 7.23 1.88 -15.76
N LEU A 28 7.59 1.57 -14.51
CA LEU A 28 6.75 1.92 -13.35
C LEU A 28 6.73 3.43 -13.11
N TYR A 29 7.84 4.13 -13.30
CA TYR A 29 7.93 5.57 -13.11
C TYR A 29 7.10 6.34 -14.15
N GLU A 30 7.08 5.89 -15.41
CA GLU A 30 6.23 6.45 -16.46
C GLU A 30 4.74 6.37 -16.09
N VAL A 31 4.31 5.23 -15.56
CA VAL A 31 2.91 5.00 -15.16
C VAL A 31 2.59 5.70 -13.82
N TRP A 32 3.58 5.91 -12.95
CA TRP A 32 3.41 6.55 -11.64
C TRP A 32 2.79 7.94 -11.74
N GLY A 33 3.11 8.69 -12.80
CA GLY A 33 2.50 10.01 -13.06
C GLY A 33 0.98 9.98 -13.22
N LEU A 34 0.37 8.83 -13.54
CA LEU A 34 -1.08 8.67 -13.58
C LEU A 34 -1.69 8.41 -12.19
N VAL A 35 -0.90 7.84 -11.28
CA VAL A 35 -1.34 7.46 -9.92
C VAL A 35 -1.28 8.67 -8.98
N GLU A 36 -0.28 9.56 -9.12
CA GLU A 36 -0.13 10.73 -8.24
C GLU A 36 -1.39 11.61 -8.18
N PRO A 37 -2.04 12.01 -9.29
CA PRO A 37 -3.25 12.83 -9.23
C PRO A 37 -4.42 12.10 -8.55
N MET A 38 -4.50 10.76 -8.70
CA MET A 38 -5.52 9.97 -8.02
C MET A 38 -5.30 10.00 -6.51
N LEU A 39 -4.05 9.85 -6.05
CA LEU A 39 -3.71 9.93 -4.64
C LEU A 39 -4.02 11.32 -4.06
N ASP A 40 -3.82 12.38 -4.84
CA ASP A 40 -4.14 13.74 -4.40
C ASP A 40 -5.65 13.97 -4.28
N SER A 41 -6.45 13.36 -5.15
CA SER A 41 -7.91 13.39 -5.02
C SER A 41 -8.40 12.67 -3.75
N LEU A 42 -7.67 11.64 -3.32
CA LEU A 42 -7.97 10.87 -2.10
C LEU A 42 -7.47 11.56 -0.84
N ARG A 43 -6.46 12.44 -0.95
CA ARG A 43 -5.99 13.29 0.15
C ARG A 43 -7.04 14.35 0.45
N ASN A 44 -8.04 13.99 1.24
CA ASN A 44 -9.00 14.95 1.78
C ASN A 44 -8.45 15.51 3.12
N PRO A 45 -7.95 16.77 3.16
CA PRO A 45 -7.45 17.37 4.40
C PRO A 45 -8.57 17.63 5.43
N GLU A 46 -9.84 17.64 5.00
CA GLU A 46 -11.01 17.78 5.86
C GLU A 46 -11.53 16.44 6.39
N ARG A 47 -10.85 15.32 6.07
CA ARG A 47 -11.23 14.01 6.60
C ARG A 47 -11.14 14.04 8.12
N ASP A 48 -12.31 13.94 8.76
CA ASP A 48 -12.40 13.92 10.21
C ASP A 48 -11.59 12.75 10.78
N ARG A 49 -10.96 12.96 11.95
CA ARG A 49 -10.18 11.93 12.65
C ARG A 49 -11.06 10.78 13.13
N SER A 50 -12.37 10.98 13.19
CA SER A 50 -13.37 9.93 13.44
C SER A 50 -13.59 8.99 12.25
N ALA A 51 -13.09 9.32 11.06
CA ALA A 51 -13.27 8.50 9.86
C ALA A 51 -12.46 7.19 9.97
N GLU A 52 -13.11 6.15 10.45
CA GLU A 52 -12.53 4.82 10.65
C GLU A 52 -12.09 4.16 9.32
N ALA A 53 -11.13 3.25 9.42
CA ALA A 53 -10.77 2.39 8.29
C ALA A 53 -11.95 1.48 7.92
N SER A 54 -12.13 1.19 6.64
CA SER A 54 -13.21 0.30 6.17
C SER A 54 -13.16 -1.08 6.79
N HIS A 55 -11.96 -1.51 7.20
CA HIS A 55 -11.72 -2.77 7.88
C HIS A 55 -10.92 -2.50 9.15
N ILE A 56 -11.47 -2.93 10.28
CA ILE A 56 -10.82 -2.86 11.59
C ILE A 56 -10.50 -4.29 12.01
N PHE A 57 -9.26 -4.53 12.42
CA PHE A 57 -8.86 -5.82 12.96
C PHE A 57 -9.68 -6.14 14.22
N ARG A 58 -10.28 -7.33 14.27
CA ARG A 58 -11.00 -7.85 15.43
C ARG A 58 -10.33 -9.14 15.91
N ALA A 59 -9.58 -9.06 17.01
CA ALA A 59 -9.01 -10.23 17.65
C ALA A 59 -10.15 -11.17 18.09
N GLY A 60 -10.10 -12.44 17.66
CA GLY A 60 -11.10 -13.48 17.99
C GLY A 60 -11.96 -13.98 16.84
N PHE A 61 -12.03 -13.28 15.70
CA PHE A 61 -12.80 -13.75 14.53
C PHE A 61 -12.10 -14.84 13.70
N TYR A 62 -10.77 -14.99 13.84
CA TYR A 62 -9.97 -15.95 13.05
C TYR A 62 -9.46 -17.15 13.85
N LEU A 63 -9.77 -17.23 15.13
CA LEU A 63 -9.46 -18.41 15.95
C LEU A 63 -10.71 -19.29 15.98
N LYS A 64 -10.93 -20.10 14.94
CA LYS A 64 -11.67 -21.35 15.16
C LYS A 64 -10.83 -22.11 16.20
N PRO A 65 -11.38 -22.50 17.36
CA PRO A 65 -10.67 -23.44 18.21
C PRO A 65 -10.44 -24.68 17.35
N PHE A 66 -9.17 -25.09 17.21
CA PHE A 66 -8.86 -26.44 16.76
C PHE A 66 -9.50 -27.36 17.79
N THR A 67 -10.70 -27.86 17.50
CA THR A 67 -11.30 -28.90 18.32
C THR A 67 -10.49 -30.16 18.07
N GLU A 68 -9.90 -30.73 19.12
CA GLU A 68 -9.08 -31.97 19.14
C GLU A 68 -9.73 -33.21 18.49
N LYS A 69 -10.95 -33.10 17.94
CA LYS A 69 -11.73 -34.21 17.38
C LYS A 69 -11.36 -34.58 15.93
N GLU A 70 -10.38 -33.95 15.30
CA GLU A 70 -9.97 -34.27 13.92
C GLU A 70 -8.73 -35.18 13.81
N PHE A 71 -8.22 -35.72 14.94
CA PHE A 71 -6.98 -36.52 14.96
C PHE A 71 -7.12 -37.98 15.43
N PHE A 72 -8.32 -38.56 15.47
CA PHE A 72 -8.49 -40.01 15.72
C PHE A 72 -9.57 -40.61 14.84
#